data_AF-E4XAP4-F1
#
_entry.id   AF-E4XAP4-F1
#
_cell.length_a   1.000
_cell.length_b   1.000
_cell.length_c   1.000
_cell.angle_alpha   90.00
_cell.angle_beta   90.00
_cell.angle_gamma   90.00
#
_symmetry.space_group_name_H-M   'P 1'
#
loop_
_entity.id
_entity.type
_entity.pdbx_description
1 polymer ?
#
loop_
_entity_poly.entity_id
_entity_poly.type
_entity_poly.pdbx_seq_one_letter_code
_entity_poly.pdbx_strand_id
1 'polypeptide(L)'
;MAEYEAPEQKRDFRVGGTGGGVKDLLKGFKRWGDEQEALSKRNPFNRDYDPSLCSHKKGEDGYGEPVGLTKQRGEKAKNHVYKEIICLLGHVKSLCTQQPDGLYCTFKQIFDRYVKISDKVVGILLRARKYRFIDFEGEMLWQRQDDDVRIYLLSDIETAKNKLGLKE
;
A
#
# COMPACT_ATOMS: atom_id res chain seq x y z
N MET A 1 -1.71 11.46 28.87
CA MET A 1 -2.25 11.51 27.49
C MET A 1 -1.95 12.89 26.95
N ALA A 2 -0.89 13.01 26.17
CA ALA A 2 -0.62 14.19 25.37
C ALA A 2 -0.75 13.73 23.92
N GLU A 3 -1.85 14.11 23.27
CA GLU A 3 -2.00 13.93 21.83
C GLU A 3 -0.95 14.80 21.15
N TYR A 4 0.06 14.16 20.56
CA TYR A 4 1.01 14.84 19.70
C TYR A 4 0.37 14.91 18.30
N GLU A 5 -0.40 15.97 18.06
CA GLU A 5 -0.80 16.33 16.69
C GLU A 5 0.45 16.72 15.90
N ALA A 6 0.91 15.81 15.05
CA ALA A 6 2.00 16.09 14.14
C ALA A 6 1.58 17.25 13.22
N PRO A 7 2.41 18.30 13.07
CA PRO A 7 2.08 19.41 12.19
C PRO A 7 1.88 18.86 10.78
N GLU A 8 0.71 19.11 10.23
CA GLU A 8 0.35 18.76 8.87
C GLU A 8 1.40 19.38 7.93
N GLN A 9 2.35 18.55 7.45
CA GLN A 9 3.33 18.97 6.46
C GLN A 9 2.59 19.10 5.12
N LYS A 10 1.80 20.17 5.00
CA LYS A 10 1.41 20.72 3.72
C LYS A 10 2.72 21.00 2.99
N ARG A 11 3.02 20.18 1.98
CA ARG A 11 4.02 20.54 0.96
C ARG A 11 3.44 21.67 0.13
N ASP A 12 3.28 22.83 0.74
CA ASP A 12 3.29 24.08 0.03
C ASP A 12 4.77 24.44 -0.20
N PHE A 13 5.38 23.79 -1.20
CA PHE A 13 6.24 24.56 -2.09
C PHE A 13 5.33 25.35 -3.04
N ARG A 14 4.37 26.09 -2.47
CA ARG A 14 3.95 27.32 -3.09
C ARG A 14 5.00 28.31 -2.61
N VAL A 15 5.83 28.76 -3.54
CA VAL A 15 6.34 30.12 -3.46
C VAL A 15 5.11 31.03 -3.59
N GLY A 16 4.28 31.07 -2.54
CA GLY A 16 3.28 32.10 -2.34
C GLY A 16 4.06 33.29 -1.81
N GLY A 17 4.42 34.20 -2.69
CA GLY A 17 5.28 35.30 -2.30
C GLY A 17 5.71 36.16 -3.46
N THR A 18 4.79 37.01 -3.92
CA THR A 18 5.15 38.34 -4.39
C THR A 18 6.12 39.00 -3.39
N GLY A 19 7.41 39.11 -3.74
CA GLY A 19 8.35 40.07 -3.13
C GLY A 19 9.23 39.62 -1.95
N GLY A 20 10.07 38.58 -2.10
CA GLY A 20 11.14 38.25 -1.13
C GLY A 20 12.54 38.42 -1.75
N GLY A 21 13.43 39.19 -1.11
CA GLY A 21 14.78 39.47 -1.63
C GLY A 21 15.74 38.27 -1.52
N VAL A 22 16.87 38.31 -2.25
CA VAL A 22 17.91 37.24 -2.26
C VAL A 22 18.37 36.82 -0.86
N LYS A 23 18.34 37.75 0.11
CA LYS A 23 18.68 37.48 1.51
C LYS A 23 17.73 36.49 2.18
N ASP A 24 16.44 36.51 1.86
CA ASP A 24 15.46 35.61 2.47
C ASP A 24 15.53 34.21 1.86
N LEU A 25 15.83 34.11 0.56
CA LEU A 25 16.16 32.83 -0.08
C LEU A 25 17.41 32.20 0.52
N LEU A 26 18.46 33.00 0.77
CA LEU A 26 19.69 32.52 1.40
C LEU A 26 19.45 32.01 2.83
N LYS A 27 18.60 32.68 3.61
CA LYS A 27 18.19 32.22 4.94
C LYS A 27 17.43 30.89 4.86
N GLY A 28 16.48 30.77 3.93
CA GLY A 28 15.73 29.53 3.70
C GLY A 28 16.64 28.38 3.29
N PHE A 29 17.60 28.63 2.41
CA PHE A 29 18.58 27.63 1.97
C PHE A 29 19.49 27.16 3.12
N LYS A 30 20.01 28.09 3.94
CA LYS A 30 20.80 27.74 5.12
C LYS A 30 20.02 26.84 6.08
N ARG A 31 18.79 27.24 6.42
CA ARG A 31 17.91 26.45 7.30
C ARG A 31 17.65 25.05 6.73
N TRP A 32 17.38 24.95 5.43
CA TRP A 32 17.22 23.66 4.75
C TRP A 32 18.50 22.82 4.83
N GLY A 33 19.67 23.43 4.65
CA GLY A 33 20.97 22.76 4.79
C GLY A 33 21.15 22.16 6.19
N ASP A 34 20.87 22.96 7.23
CA ASP A 34 20.97 22.52 8.63
C ASP A 34 19.99 21.36 8.92
N GLU A 35 18.74 21.45 8.41
CA GLU A 35 17.73 20.39 8.53
C GLU A 35 18.17 19.09 7.82
N GLN A 36 18.76 19.18 6.62
CA GLN A 36 19.26 18.01 5.89
C GLN A 36 20.49 17.41 6.56
N GLU A 37 21.40 18.23 7.11
CA GLU A 37 22.57 17.74 7.84
C GLU A 37 22.14 16.92 9.06
N ALA A 38 21.17 17.41 9.84
CA ALA A 38 20.62 16.69 10.98
C ALA A 38 19.96 15.34 10.58
N LEU A 39 19.18 15.33 9.49
CA LEU A 39 18.58 14.10 8.96
C LEU A 39 19.63 13.10 8.45
N SER A 40 20.68 13.61 7.79
CA SER A 40 21.76 12.79 7.23
C SER A 40 22.59 12.12 8.33
N LYS A 41 22.86 12.82 9.44
CA LYS A 41 23.55 12.26 10.61
C LYS A 41 22.74 11.16 11.32
N ARG A 42 21.41 11.14 11.18
CA ARG A 42 20.54 10.07 11.70
C ARG A 42 20.51 8.83 10.80
N ASN A 43 20.96 8.91 9.55
CA ASN A 43 20.91 7.80 8.61
C ASN A 43 22.11 6.85 8.81
N PRO A 44 21.89 5.56 9.17
CA PRO A 44 22.98 4.59 9.40
C PRO A 44 23.84 4.29 8.17
N PHE A 45 23.40 4.66 6.97
CA PHE A 45 24.16 4.50 5.74
C PHE A 45 25.06 5.69 5.39
N ASN A 46 25.02 6.76 6.18
CA ASN A 46 25.89 7.93 5.97
C ASN A 46 27.24 7.76 6.69
N ARG A 47 28.30 8.36 6.15
CA ARG A 47 29.65 8.30 6.74
C ARG A 47 29.71 9.00 8.09
N ASP A 48 29.01 10.12 8.22
CA ASP A 48 28.96 10.95 9.44
C ASP A 48 27.75 10.57 10.32
N TYR A 49 27.35 9.29 10.28
CA TYR A 49 26.26 8.78 11.08
C TYR A 49 26.59 8.84 12.58
N ASP A 50 25.66 9.38 13.37
CA ASP A 50 25.74 9.42 14.82
C ASP A 50 24.62 8.53 15.41
N PRO A 51 24.98 7.36 15.99
CA PRO A 51 24.02 6.46 16.64
C PRO A 51 23.23 7.09 17.78
N SER A 52 23.75 8.15 18.42
CA SER A 52 23.05 8.83 19.50
C SER A 52 21.84 9.64 19.02
N LEU A 53 21.81 9.99 17.72
CA LEU A 53 20.71 10.71 17.07
C LEU A 53 19.61 9.78 16.54
N CYS A 54 19.74 8.47 16.72
CA CYS A 54 18.66 7.54 16.44
C CYS A 54 17.47 7.77 17.37
N SER A 55 16.30 8.00 16.77
CA SER A 55 15.11 8.49 17.47
C SER A 55 14.47 7.51 18.45
N HIS A 56 14.61 6.20 18.24
CA HIS A 56 13.97 5.18 19.09
C HIS A 56 14.82 3.92 19.15
N LYS A 57 15.00 3.36 20.35
CA LYS A 57 15.54 2.02 20.56
C LYS A 57 14.43 0.98 20.40
N LYS A 58 14.82 -0.26 20.11
CA LYS A 58 13.88 -1.39 20.02
C LYS A 58 13.10 -1.51 21.34
N GLY A 59 11.78 -1.39 21.28
CA GLY A 59 10.87 -1.48 22.44
C GLY A 59 10.45 -0.13 23.03
N GLU A 60 11.02 0.99 22.56
CA GLU A 60 10.52 2.33 22.89
C GLU A 60 9.29 2.68 22.03
N ASP A 61 8.41 3.50 22.59
CA ASP A 61 7.24 4.01 21.88
C ASP A 61 7.68 4.84 20.65
N GLY A 62 7.05 4.59 19.50
CA GLY A 62 7.47 5.14 18.20
C GLY A 62 8.55 4.35 17.45
N TYR A 63 9.11 3.27 18.03
CA TYR A 63 10.04 2.40 17.30
C TYR A 63 9.33 1.66 16.15
N GLY A 64 9.84 1.82 14.93
CA GLY A 64 9.24 1.24 13.73
C GLY A 64 8.11 2.08 13.12
N GLU A 65 7.78 3.22 13.71
CA GLU A 65 6.83 4.15 13.11
C GLU A 65 7.49 5.02 12.03
N PRO A 66 6.89 5.11 10.83
CA PRO A 66 7.43 5.92 9.76
C PRO A 66 7.25 7.42 10.04
N VAL A 67 8.35 8.18 9.93
CA VAL A 67 8.30 9.65 10.00
C VAL A 67 7.83 10.28 8.67
N GLY A 68 7.15 11.43 8.77
CA GLY A 68 6.72 12.24 7.62
C GLY A 68 5.68 11.55 6.72
N LEU A 69 5.82 11.75 5.40
CA LEU A 69 4.83 11.28 4.40
C LEU A 69 4.83 9.76 4.17
N THR A 70 5.78 9.03 4.75
CA THR A 70 5.90 7.58 4.56
C THR A 70 4.67 6.84 5.11
N LYS A 71 4.10 7.29 6.23
CA LYS A 71 2.84 6.76 6.78
C LYS A 71 1.68 6.91 5.78
N GLN A 72 1.51 8.13 5.25
CA GLN A 72 0.45 8.44 4.28
C GLN A 72 0.62 7.65 2.98
N ARG A 73 1.86 7.49 2.48
CA ARG A 73 2.14 6.68 1.29
C ARG A 73 1.81 5.21 1.53
N GLY A 74 2.16 4.69 2.71
CA GLY A 74 1.82 3.33 3.13
C GLY A 74 0.31 3.09 3.13
N GLU A 75 -0.45 4.00 3.74
CA GLU A 75 -1.92 3.93 3.76
C GLU A 75 -2.52 4.04 2.36
N LYS A 76 -2.01 4.94 1.51
CA LYS A 76 -2.46 5.07 0.12
C LYS A 76 -2.19 3.80 -0.68
N ALA A 77 -1.01 3.19 -0.52
CA ALA A 77 -0.66 1.92 -1.17
C ALA A 77 -1.56 0.78 -0.68
N LYS A 78 -1.81 0.69 0.63
CA LYS A 78 -2.74 -0.27 1.23
C LYS A 78 -4.15 -0.13 0.65
N ASN A 79 -4.67 1.09 0.57
CA ASN A 79 -6.00 1.35 0.02
C ASN A 79 -6.07 1.06 -1.49
N HIS A 80 -5.02 1.35 -2.25
CA HIS A 80 -4.95 1.03 -3.67
C HIS A 80 -5.08 -0.48 -3.91
N VAL A 81 -4.34 -1.25 -3.12
CA VAL A 81 -4.40 -2.71 -3.13
C VAL A 81 -5.80 -3.22 -2.79
N TYR A 82 -6.44 -2.66 -1.76
CA TYR A 82 -7.78 -3.10 -1.36
C TYR A 82 -8.79 -2.88 -2.50
N LYS A 83 -8.67 -1.78 -3.24
CA LYS A 83 -9.47 -1.54 -4.45
C LYS A 83 -9.19 -2.58 -5.54
N GLU A 84 -7.93 -2.96 -5.76
CA GLU A 84 -7.59 -4.03 -6.71
C GLU A 84 -8.24 -5.37 -6.32
N ILE A 85 -8.24 -5.74 -5.04
CA ILE A 85 -8.91 -6.95 -4.54
C ILE A 85 -10.41 -6.91 -4.84
N ILE A 86 -11.09 -5.81 -4.50
CA ILE A 86 -12.53 -5.66 -4.74
C ILE A 86 -12.84 -5.72 -6.25
N CYS A 87 -12.02 -5.08 -7.07
CA CYS A 87 -12.15 -5.13 -8.52
C CYS A 87 -11.98 -6.56 -9.06
N LEU A 88 -11.01 -7.31 -8.56
CA LEU A 88 -10.82 -8.73 -8.89
C LEU A 88 -12.06 -9.55 -8.52
N LEU A 89 -12.58 -9.41 -7.29
CA LEU A 89 -13.76 -10.13 -6.83
C LEU A 89 -14.99 -9.87 -7.72
N GLY A 90 -15.16 -8.62 -8.20
CA GLY A 90 -16.19 -8.28 -9.17
C GLY A 90 -16.07 -9.05 -10.49
N HIS A 91 -14.86 -9.13 -11.04
CA HIS A 91 -14.60 -9.90 -12.26
C HIS A 91 -14.80 -11.40 -12.04
N VAL A 92 -14.28 -11.94 -10.93
CA VAL A 92 -14.42 -13.36 -10.56
C VAL A 92 -15.90 -13.72 -10.40
N LYS A 93 -16.70 -12.91 -9.68
CA LYS A 93 -18.15 -13.13 -9.51
C LYS A 93 -18.90 -13.23 -10.84
N SER A 94 -18.51 -12.42 -11.83
CA SER A 94 -19.11 -12.47 -13.17
C SER A 94 -18.66 -13.65 -14.05
N LEU A 95 -17.61 -14.35 -13.65
CA LEU A 95 -17.07 -15.54 -14.34
C LEU A 95 -17.50 -16.84 -13.67
N CYS A 96 -17.64 -16.82 -12.34
CA CYS A 96 -18.00 -18.00 -11.57
C CYS A 96 -19.39 -18.50 -11.97
N THR A 97 -19.50 -19.83 -12.02
CA THR A 97 -20.78 -20.50 -12.20
C THR A 97 -21.19 -21.15 -10.89
N GLN A 98 -22.47 -21.03 -10.53
CA GLN A 98 -23.00 -21.67 -9.34
C GLN A 98 -23.02 -23.18 -9.56
N GLN A 99 -22.30 -23.93 -8.72
CA GLN A 99 -22.34 -25.38 -8.69
C GLN A 99 -22.80 -25.88 -7.31
N PRO A 100 -23.16 -27.18 -7.17
CA PRO A 100 -23.54 -27.75 -5.88
C PRO A 100 -22.46 -27.57 -4.79
N ASP A 101 -21.19 -27.61 -5.19
CA ASP A 101 -20.03 -27.46 -4.31
C ASP A 101 -19.72 -25.99 -3.95
N GLY A 102 -20.43 -25.03 -4.54
CA GLY A 102 -20.22 -23.60 -4.36
C GLY A 102 -19.98 -22.85 -5.66
N LEU A 103 -19.59 -21.59 -5.53
CA LEU A 103 -19.39 -20.67 -6.66
C LEU A 103 -17.91 -20.68 -7.06
N TYR A 104 -17.57 -21.27 -8.21
CA TYR A 104 -16.19 -21.31 -8.70
C TYR A 104 -16.07 -20.97 -10.19
N CYS A 105 -14.85 -20.60 -10.59
CA CYS A 105 -14.39 -20.53 -11.98
C CYS A 105 -12.98 -21.11 -12.08
N THR A 106 -12.51 -21.36 -13.29
CA THR A 106 -11.13 -21.83 -13.49
C THR A 106 -10.15 -20.67 -13.58
N PHE A 107 -8.89 -20.93 -13.24
CA PHE A 107 -7.81 -19.95 -13.37
C PHE A 107 -7.72 -19.39 -14.78
N LYS A 108 -7.86 -20.24 -15.82
CA LYS A 108 -7.86 -19.80 -17.21
C LYS A 108 -8.91 -18.73 -17.51
N GLN A 109 -10.15 -18.92 -17.04
CA GLN A 109 -11.22 -17.95 -17.26
C GLN A 109 -10.91 -16.59 -16.63
N ILE A 110 -10.34 -16.60 -15.43
CA ILE A 110 -9.91 -15.37 -14.75
C ILE A 110 -8.75 -14.74 -15.51
N PHE A 111 -7.70 -15.52 -15.81
CA PHE A 111 -6.49 -15.06 -16.47
C PHE A 111 -6.77 -14.45 -17.85
N ASP A 112 -7.54 -15.13 -18.70
CA ASP A 112 -7.87 -14.66 -20.06
C ASP A 112 -8.63 -13.32 -20.06
N ARG A 113 -9.45 -13.08 -19.02
CA ARG A 113 -10.11 -11.79 -18.82
C ARG A 113 -9.15 -10.74 -18.25
N TYR A 114 -8.38 -11.12 -17.24
CA TYR A 114 -7.56 -10.18 -16.47
C TYR A 114 -6.29 -9.74 -17.21
N VAL A 115 -5.75 -10.54 -18.13
CA VAL A 115 -4.54 -10.19 -18.90
C VAL A 115 -4.71 -8.90 -19.72
N LYS A 116 -5.95 -8.57 -20.11
CA LYS A 116 -6.29 -7.31 -20.80
C LYS A 116 -6.34 -6.10 -19.86
N ILE A 117 -6.41 -6.35 -18.54
CA ILE A 117 -6.61 -5.34 -17.50
C ILE A 117 -5.29 -5.10 -16.75
N SER A 118 -4.63 -6.16 -16.29
CA SER A 118 -3.44 -6.12 -15.43
C SER A 118 -2.66 -7.44 -15.45
N ASP A 119 -1.34 -7.34 -15.37
CA ASP A 119 -0.39 -8.46 -15.29
C ASP A 119 -0.25 -9.05 -13.87
N LYS A 120 -1.00 -8.56 -12.88
CA LYS A 120 -0.82 -8.87 -11.45
C LYS A 120 -1.82 -9.87 -10.87
N VAL A 121 -2.56 -10.60 -11.71
CA VAL A 121 -3.72 -11.40 -11.27
C VAL A 121 -3.38 -12.40 -10.16
N VAL A 122 -2.28 -13.14 -10.28
CA VAL A 122 -1.86 -14.14 -9.28
C VAL A 122 -1.53 -13.48 -7.94
N GLY A 123 -0.83 -12.34 -7.97
CA GLY A 123 -0.49 -11.58 -6.76
C GLY A 123 -1.72 -11.03 -6.04
N ILE A 124 -2.73 -10.57 -6.79
CA ILE A 124 -3.99 -10.07 -6.22
C ILE A 124 -4.84 -11.24 -5.69
N LEU A 125 -4.87 -12.39 -6.38
CA LEU A 125 -5.53 -13.62 -5.91
C LEU A 125 -4.96 -14.09 -4.58
N LEU A 126 -3.64 -14.17 -4.45
CA LEU A 126 -2.97 -14.51 -3.18
C LEU A 126 -3.33 -13.55 -2.06
N ARG A 127 -3.46 -12.25 -2.39
CA ARG A 127 -3.86 -11.25 -1.41
C ARG A 127 -5.33 -11.39 -1.00
N ALA A 128 -6.23 -11.67 -1.93
CA ALA A 128 -7.63 -11.98 -1.64
C ALA A 128 -7.76 -13.24 -0.77
N ARG A 129 -6.91 -14.25 -1.02
CA ARG A 129 -6.83 -15.48 -0.20
C ARG A 129 -6.41 -15.20 1.23
N LYS A 130 -5.46 -14.28 1.46
CA LYS A 130 -5.06 -13.85 2.83
C LYS A 130 -6.25 -13.37 3.67
N TYR A 131 -7.26 -12.77 3.04
CA TYR A 131 -8.48 -12.30 3.71
C TYR A 131 -9.64 -13.31 3.69
N ARG A 132 -9.44 -14.50 3.10
CA ARG A 132 -10.44 -15.55 2.87
C ARG A 132 -11.65 -15.11 2.02
N PHE A 133 -11.42 -14.29 1.00
CA PHE A 133 -12.46 -14.00 0.01
C PHE A 133 -12.50 -15.02 -1.12
N ILE A 134 -11.35 -15.59 -1.42
CA ILE A 134 -11.13 -16.60 -2.46
C ILE A 134 -10.32 -17.73 -1.86
N ASP A 135 -10.51 -18.95 -2.38
CA ASP A 135 -9.64 -20.09 -2.10
C ASP A 135 -9.31 -20.87 -3.38
N PHE A 136 -8.11 -21.43 -3.45
CA PHE A 136 -7.61 -22.23 -4.58
C PHE A 136 -6.36 -23.00 -4.18
N GLU A 137 -6.11 -24.10 -4.88
CA GLU A 137 -4.96 -24.98 -4.66
C GLU A 137 -3.67 -24.41 -5.29
N GLY A 138 -2.56 -24.52 -4.56
CA GLY A 138 -1.23 -24.05 -5.01
C GLY A 138 -0.88 -22.62 -4.58
N GLU A 139 0.40 -22.25 -4.69
CA GLU A 139 0.87 -20.89 -4.40
C GLU A 139 1.07 -20.05 -5.67
N MET A 140 1.57 -20.68 -6.72
CA MET A 140 1.78 -20.08 -8.03
C MET A 140 0.88 -20.80 -9.03
N LEU A 141 0.27 -20.03 -9.93
CA LEU A 141 -0.54 -20.54 -11.03
C LEU A 141 0.12 -20.10 -12.34
N TRP A 142 0.48 -21.09 -13.15
CA TRP A 142 1.16 -20.90 -14.43
C TRP A 142 0.19 -21.11 -15.58
N GLN A 143 0.25 -20.21 -16.55
CA GLN A 143 -0.54 -20.32 -17.78
C GLN A 143 -0.27 -21.64 -18.49
N ARG A 144 -1.32 -22.26 -19.04
CA ARG A 144 -1.29 -23.56 -19.77
C ARG A 144 -1.02 -24.79 -18.92
N GLN A 145 -0.51 -24.63 -17.69
CA GLN A 145 -0.28 -25.74 -16.76
C GLN A 145 -1.41 -25.83 -15.73
N ASP A 146 -1.73 -24.69 -15.10
CA ASP A 146 -2.68 -24.62 -13.99
C ASP A 146 -4.03 -24.02 -14.43
N ASP A 147 -4.31 -24.07 -15.73
CA ASP A 147 -5.49 -23.48 -16.37
C ASP A 147 -6.81 -23.99 -15.77
N ASP A 148 -6.83 -25.26 -15.37
CA ASP A 148 -8.01 -25.96 -14.85
C ASP A 148 -8.18 -25.84 -13.32
N VAL A 149 -7.24 -25.17 -12.63
CA VAL A 149 -7.33 -24.97 -11.17
C VAL A 149 -8.61 -24.19 -10.84
N ARG A 150 -9.41 -24.75 -9.93
CA ARG A 150 -10.66 -24.15 -9.47
C ARG A 150 -10.37 -23.07 -8.44
N ILE A 151 -10.91 -21.89 -8.71
CA ILE A 151 -10.87 -20.74 -7.83
C ILE A 151 -12.27 -20.52 -7.26
N TYR A 152 -12.41 -20.77 -5.96
CA TYR A 152 -13.67 -20.68 -5.22
C TYR A 152 -13.87 -19.27 -4.67
N LEU A 153 -15.06 -18.72 -4.88
CA LEU A 153 -15.47 -17.45 -4.27
C LEU A 153 -16.16 -17.75 -2.93
N LEU A 154 -15.55 -17.33 -1.83
CA LEU A 154 -16.00 -17.64 -0.46
C LEU A 154 -16.85 -16.52 0.17
N SER A 155 -16.78 -15.30 -0.37
CA SER A 155 -17.43 -14.13 0.23
C SER A 155 -17.98 -13.22 -0.86
N ASP A 156 -19.07 -12.53 -0.52
CA ASP A 156 -19.61 -11.50 -1.41
C ASP A 156 -18.80 -10.21 -1.33
N ILE A 157 -18.93 -9.39 -2.38
CA ILE A 157 -18.20 -8.13 -2.57
C ILE A 157 -18.51 -7.15 -1.43
N GLU A 158 -19.75 -7.08 -0.96
CA GLU A 158 -20.16 -6.20 0.13
C GLU A 158 -19.49 -6.60 1.46
N THR A 159 -19.48 -7.90 1.77
CA THR A 159 -18.77 -8.43 2.93
C THR A 159 -17.28 -8.12 2.86
N ALA A 160 -16.68 -8.22 1.67
CA ALA A 160 -15.27 -7.89 1.46
C ALA A 160 -14.98 -6.39 1.66
N LYS A 161 -15.81 -5.49 1.12
CA LYS A 161 -15.69 -4.03 1.33
C LYS A 161 -15.71 -3.68 2.82
N ASN A 162 -16.69 -4.22 3.55
CA ASN A 162 -16.84 -4.00 4.98
C ASN A 162 -15.62 -4.50 5.77
N LYS A 163 -15.12 -5.69 5.45
CA LYS A 163 -13.94 -6.28 6.12
C LYS A 163 -12.65 -5.49 5.86
N LEU A 164 -12.52 -4.89 4.68
CA LEU A 164 -11.36 -4.07 4.32
C LEU A 164 -11.46 -2.62 4.82
N GLY A 165 -12.57 -2.23 5.46
CA GLY A 165 -12.78 -0.86 5.95
C GLY A 165 -12.96 0.15 4.83
N LEU A 166 -13.29 -0.30 3.61
CA LEU A 166 -13.65 0.56 2.49
C LEU A 166 -15.14 0.89 2.63
N LYS A 167 -15.48 1.82 3.55
CA LYS A 167 -16.81 2.44 3.56
C LYS A 167 -16.88 3.43 2.39
N GLU A 168 -18.03 3.48 1.72
CA GLU A 168 -18.31 4.37 0.59
C GLU A 168 -18.28 5.85 0.98
#